data_AF-A0A547Q724-F1
#
_entry.id   AF-A0A547Q724-F1
#
_cell.length_a   1.000
_cell.length_b   1.000
_cell.length_c   1.000
_cell.angle_alpha   90.00
_cell.angle_beta   90.00
_cell.angle_gamma   90.00
#
_symmetry.space_group_name_H-M   'P 1'
#
loop_
_entity.id
_entity.type
_entity.pdbx_description
1 polymer ?
#
loop_
_entity_poly.entity_id
_entity_poly.type
_entity_poly.pdbx_seq_one_letter_code
_entity_poly.pdbx_strand_id
1 'polypeptide(L)'
;MKSLILAAGLATSAMPAVAETYDIRLAGSTVGSLTATPTALTSQLNNTPMGAADGWFKATSDGTTYAAENSGGRKIRTVIEGGRVTSTTVTPNSEATDLSEPSAVPAGVLDPVRGFAQVMRAGDCPDAFRMYDGRRAIEVTPKSRSREGNLLICQMDYRVIAGPGHVSPFRLKNLTMETRYTIDGDRVTGMALMRLKAGPFTVTLAAR
;
A
#
# COMPACT_ATOMS: atom_id res chain seq x y z
N MET A 1 54.70 25.65 -16.68
CA MET A 1 53.28 25.34 -16.94
C MET A 1 52.94 24.02 -16.25
N LYS A 2 52.23 24.06 -15.13
CA LYS A 2 51.67 22.88 -14.45
C LYS A 2 50.23 23.23 -14.11
N SER A 3 49.29 22.68 -14.87
CA SER A 3 47.86 22.84 -14.64
C SER A 3 47.43 21.86 -13.56
N LEU A 4 46.83 22.38 -12.48
CA LEU A 4 46.20 21.60 -11.42
C LEU A 4 44.70 21.55 -11.75
N ILE A 5 44.18 20.34 -12.04
CA ILE A 5 42.74 20.11 -12.22
C ILE A 5 42.15 19.75 -10.85
N LEU A 6 41.25 20.60 -10.37
CA LEU A 6 40.50 20.39 -9.13
C LEU A 6 39.20 19.64 -9.47
N ALA A 7 39.10 18.37 -9.09
CA ALA A 7 37.88 17.58 -9.22
C ALA A 7 36.95 17.85 -8.02
N ALA A 8 35.85 18.55 -8.25
CA ALA A 8 34.79 18.73 -7.26
C ALA A 8 33.87 17.49 -7.26
N GLY A 9 33.96 16.67 -6.22
CA GLY A 9 33.05 15.56 -5.98
C GLY A 9 31.66 16.05 -5.55
N LEU A 10 30.64 15.80 -6.38
CA LEU A 10 29.23 15.95 -6.01
C LEU A 10 28.86 14.87 -4.98
N ALA A 11 28.80 15.26 -3.71
CA ALA A 11 28.19 14.44 -2.68
C ALA A 11 26.66 14.49 -2.84
N THR A 12 26.07 13.46 -3.44
CA THR A 12 24.62 13.25 -3.42
C THR A 12 24.20 12.79 -2.03
N SER A 13 23.76 13.74 -1.20
CA SER A 13 23.08 13.44 0.05
C SER A 13 21.73 12.78 -0.26
N ALA A 14 21.64 11.46 -0.04
CA ALA A 14 20.37 10.76 -0.05
C ALA A 14 19.51 11.33 1.09
N MET A 15 18.56 12.20 0.76
CA MET A 15 17.62 12.71 1.75
C MET A 15 16.87 11.52 2.35
N PRO A 16 16.73 11.45 3.69
CA PRO A 16 15.96 10.40 4.31
C PRO A 16 14.53 10.47 3.78
N ALA A 17 14.01 9.34 3.31
CA ALA A 17 12.62 9.25 2.88
C ALA A 17 11.72 9.63 4.06
N VAL A 18 11.02 10.75 3.92
CA VAL A 18 10.10 11.25 4.95
C VAL A 18 8.97 10.24 5.13
N ALA A 19 8.69 9.89 6.37
CA ALA A 19 7.53 9.08 6.70
C ALA A 19 6.26 9.92 6.55
N GLU A 20 5.27 9.39 5.85
CA GLU A 20 3.96 10.04 5.68
C GLU A 20 2.97 9.44 6.67
N THR A 21 2.15 10.27 7.31
CA THR A 21 1.16 9.81 8.29
C THR A 21 -0.24 10.19 7.84
N TYR A 22 -1.15 9.23 7.97
CA TYR A 22 -2.53 9.33 7.56
C TYR A 22 -3.45 9.01 8.74
N ASP A 23 -4.53 9.78 8.89
CA ASP A 23 -5.68 9.34 9.66
C ASP A 23 -6.39 8.20 8.93
N ILE A 24 -6.70 7.12 9.64
CA ILE A 24 -7.61 6.09 9.15
C ILE A 24 -9.01 6.46 9.62
N ARG A 25 -9.93 6.67 8.68
CA ARG A 25 -11.32 7.04 8.97
C ARG A 25 -12.29 5.97 8.46
N LEU A 26 -13.30 5.67 9.26
CA LEU A 26 -14.42 4.80 8.93
C LEU A 26 -15.72 5.58 9.14
N ALA A 27 -16.56 5.65 8.11
CA ALA A 27 -17.82 6.41 8.15
C ALA A 27 -17.66 7.88 8.64
N GLY A 28 -16.54 8.51 8.29
CA GLY A 28 -16.23 9.90 8.66
C GLY A 28 -15.48 10.07 9.98
N SER A 29 -15.51 9.09 10.89
CA SER A 29 -14.81 9.14 12.18
C SER A 29 -13.39 8.61 12.06
N THR A 30 -12.42 9.28 12.69
CA THR A 30 -11.05 8.76 12.82
C THR A 30 -11.04 7.56 13.78
N VAL A 31 -10.62 6.40 13.26
CA VAL A 31 -10.54 5.12 14.00
C VAL A 31 -9.09 4.70 14.29
N GLY A 32 -8.12 5.44 13.76
CA GLY A 32 -6.71 5.12 13.91
C GLY A 32 -5.78 5.94 13.01
N SER A 33 -4.58 5.42 12.80
CA SER A 33 -3.55 6.04 11.96
C SER A 33 -2.75 5.01 11.19
N LEU A 34 -2.17 5.45 10.06
CA LEU A 34 -1.21 4.72 9.26
C LEU A 34 0.03 5.60 9.05
N THR A 35 1.20 5.10 9.39
CA THR A 35 2.49 5.67 9.00
C THR A 35 3.10 4.82 7.90
N ALA A 36 3.51 5.46 6.82
CA ALA A 36 4.08 4.83 5.64
C ALA A 36 5.46 5.40 5.32
N THR A 37 6.39 4.52 5.00
CA THR A 37 7.68 4.83 4.39
C THR A 37 7.78 3.97 3.11
N PRO A 38 8.81 4.14 2.25
CA PRO A 38 8.93 3.27 1.08
C PRO A 38 9.17 1.80 1.42
N THR A 39 9.61 1.50 2.64
CA THR A 39 10.00 0.16 3.07
C THR A 39 9.21 -0.33 4.26
N ALA A 40 8.24 0.43 4.77
CA ALA A 40 7.42 0.02 5.90
C ALA A 40 6.02 0.63 5.91
N LEU A 41 5.07 -0.13 6.46
CA LEU A 41 3.73 0.33 6.83
C LEU A 41 3.49 -0.01 8.28
N THR A 42 3.02 0.94 9.08
CA THR A 42 2.58 0.70 10.46
C THR A 42 1.24 1.36 10.67
N SER A 43 0.23 0.60 11.09
CA SER A 43 -1.07 1.16 11.46
C SER A 43 -1.44 0.79 12.88
N GLN A 44 -2.16 1.71 13.53
CA GLN A 44 -2.82 1.49 14.81
C GLN A 44 -4.29 1.85 14.65
N LEU A 45 -5.17 0.91 14.96
CA LEU A 45 -6.60 1.12 15.15
C LEU A 45 -6.87 1.06 16.66
N ASN A 46 -7.50 2.08 17.21
CA ASN A 46 -7.72 2.21 18.66
C ASN A 46 -9.02 2.93 19.00
N ASN A 47 -9.88 3.11 18.01
CA ASN A 47 -11.15 3.80 18.13
C ASN A 47 -12.16 3.24 17.11
N THR A 48 -12.10 1.93 16.84
CA THR A 48 -13.10 1.29 15.98
C THR A 48 -14.43 1.16 16.73
N PRO A 49 -15.59 1.18 16.04
CA PRO A 49 -16.88 1.04 16.69
C PRO A 49 -16.93 -0.19 17.61
N MET A 50 -17.23 0.04 18.89
CA MET A 50 -17.24 -0.99 19.94
C MET A 50 -15.89 -1.74 20.12
N GLY A 51 -14.77 -1.18 19.65
CA GLY A 51 -13.46 -1.84 19.67
C GLY A 51 -13.35 -3.07 18.76
N ALA A 52 -14.30 -3.26 17.83
CA ALA A 52 -14.45 -4.52 17.08
C ALA A 52 -13.24 -4.89 16.20
N ALA A 53 -12.39 -3.93 15.86
CA ALA A 53 -11.19 -4.14 15.05
C ALA A 53 -9.98 -3.35 15.57
N ASP A 54 -9.97 -3.01 16.87
CA ASP A 54 -8.80 -2.37 17.48
C ASP A 54 -7.60 -3.30 17.46
N GLY A 55 -6.42 -2.73 17.24
CA GLY A 55 -5.22 -3.50 17.02
C GLY A 55 -4.18 -2.75 16.22
N TRP A 56 -3.09 -3.44 15.90
CA TRP A 56 -2.00 -2.87 15.12
C TRP A 56 -1.63 -3.81 13.98
N PHE A 57 -1.03 -3.23 12.95
CA PHE A 57 -0.43 -3.94 11.83
C PHE A 57 0.92 -3.30 11.52
N LYS A 58 1.92 -4.13 11.23
CA LYS A 58 3.25 -3.72 10.80
C LYS A 58 3.62 -4.54 9.58
N ALA A 59 4.20 -3.88 8.59
CA ALA A 59 4.80 -4.54 7.45
C ALA A 59 6.10 -3.85 7.04
N THR A 60 7.02 -4.64 6.48
CA THR A 60 8.28 -4.17 5.93
C THR A 60 8.52 -4.82 4.57
N SER A 61 9.24 -4.11 3.70
CA SER A 61 9.74 -4.63 2.44
C SER A 61 11.15 -4.11 2.18
N ASP A 62 12.08 -5.01 1.87
CA ASP A 62 13.42 -4.66 1.38
C ASP A 62 13.51 -4.67 -0.16
N GLY A 63 12.37 -4.81 -0.83
CA GLY A 63 12.27 -4.98 -2.29
C GLY A 63 12.26 -6.43 -2.76
N THR A 64 12.71 -7.37 -1.93
CA THR A 64 12.71 -8.82 -2.19
C THR A 64 11.88 -9.56 -1.15
N THR A 65 12.12 -9.32 0.12
CA THR A 65 11.38 -9.91 1.24
C THR A 65 10.33 -8.94 1.73
N TYR A 66 9.09 -9.42 1.80
CA TYR A 66 7.99 -8.80 2.52
C TYR A 66 7.74 -9.55 3.83
N ALA A 67 7.63 -8.82 4.93
CA ALA A 67 7.26 -9.37 6.23
C ALA A 67 6.16 -8.53 6.86
N ALA A 68 5.13 -9.17 7.41
CA ALA A 68 4.03 -8.49 8.08
C ALA A 68 3.56 -9.23 9.34
N GLU A 69 3.09 -8.46 10.31
CA GLU A 69 2.53 -8.94 11.58
C GLU A 69 1.37 -8.07 12.03
N ASN A 70 0.41 -8.65 12.77
CA ASN A 70 -0.64 -7.89 13.43
C ASN A 70 -0.85 -8.30 14.90
N SER A 71 -1.63 -7.50 15.62
CA SER A 71 -2.00 -7.75 17.03
C SER A 71 -2.78 -9.05 17.26
N GLY A 72 -3.36 -9.65 16.21
CA GLY A 72 -4.00 -10.95 16.27
C GLY A 72 -3.03 -12.13 16.21
N GLY A 73 -1.72 -11.88 16.17
CA GLY A 73 -0.67 -12.90 16.15
C GLY A 73 -0.39 -13.47 14.76
N ARG A 74 -1.04 -12.96 13.70
CA ARG A 74 -0.75 -13.40 12.34
C ARG A 74 0.60 -12.85 11.88
N LYS A 75 1.42 -13.72 11.31
CA LYS A 75 2.69 -13.37 10.64
C LYS A 75 2.69 -13.86 9.20
N ILE A 76 3.22 -13.04 8.31
CA ILE A 76 3.39 -13.37 6.89
C ILE A 76 4.82 -13.04 6.51
N ARG A 77 5.47 -13.94 5.77
CA ARG A 77 6.74 -13.67 5.11
C ARG A 77 6.66 -14.15 3.66
N THR A 78 6.98 -13.29 2.71
CA THR A 78 6.98 -13.60 1.28
C THR A 78 8.31 -13.17 0.66
N VAL A 79 8.88 -13.99 -0.23
CA VAL A 79 10.02 -13.64 -1.07
C VAL A 79 9.55 -13.44 -2.51
N ILE A 80 9.84 -12.28 -3.10
CA ILE A 80 9.46 -11.87 -4.45
C ILE A 80 10.71 -11.46 -5.22
N GLU A 81 11.12 -12.28 -6.18
CA GLU A 81 12.28 -12.07 -7.03
C GLU A 81 11.84 -11.91 -8.48
N GLY A 82 12.27 -10.82 -9.15
CA GLY A 82 11.88 -10.56 -10.54
C GLY A 82 10.35 -10.49 -10.75
N GLY A 83 9.59 -10.07 -9.74
CA GLY A 83 8.13 -10.03 -9.77
C GLY A 83 7.44 -11.40 -9.63
N ARG A 84 8.16 -12.44 -9.25
CA ARG A 84 7.62 -13.78 -8.94
C ARG A 84 7.80 -14.13 -7.48
N VAL A 85 6.76 -14.69 -6.88
CA VAL A 85 6.87 -15.26 -5.54
C VAL A 85 7.68 -16.54 -5.62
N THR A 86 8.66 -16.69 -4.73
CA THR A 86 9.48 -17.90 -4.61
C THR A 86 9.26 -18.63 -3.29
N SER A 87 8.72 -17.93 -2.28
CA SER A 87 8.37 -18.51 -0.98
C SER A 87 7.31 -17.68 -0.30
N THR A 88 6.36 -18.33 0.38
CA THR A 88 5.45 -17.69 1.32
C THR A 88 5.28 -18.54 2.58
N THR A 89 5.29 -17.89 3.73
CA THR A 89 4.99 -18.50 5.03
C THR A 89 3.90 -17.69 5.71
N VAL A 90 2.88 -18.38 6.21
CA VAL A 90 1.78 -17.79 6.97
C VAL A 90 1.69 -18.48 8.33
N THR A 91 1.63 -17.70 9.40
CA THR A 91 1.45 -18.19 10.78
C THR A 91 0.24 -17.48 11.40
N PRO A 92 -0.68 -18.20 12.06
CA PRO A 92 -0.72 -19.66 12.16
C PRO A 92 -1.01 -20.32 10.81
N ASN A 93 -0.61 -21.59 10.65
CA ASN A 93 -0.80 -22.31 9.38
C ASN A 93 -2.28 -22.46 9.00
N SER A 94 -3.20 -22.39 9.97
CA SER A 94 -4.64 -22.36 9.72
C SER A 94 -5.11 -21.12 8.94
N GLU A 95 -4.28 -20.07 8.82
CA GLU A 95 -4.55 -18.91 7.98
C GLU A 95 -3.96 -19.01 6.56
N ALA A 96 -3.16 -20.04 6.28
CA ALA A 96 -2.64 -20.30 4.95
C ALA A 96 -3.78 -20.48 3.94
N THR A 97 -3.51 -20.15 2.68
CA THR A 97 -4.44 -20.31 1.56
C THR A 97 -3.75 -21.08 0.44
N ASP A 98 -4.48 -21.44 -0.61
CA ASP A 98 -3.88 -22.03 -1.81
C ASP A 98 -2.77 -21.14 -2.40
N LEU A 99 -2.81 -19.82 -2.16
CA LEU A 99 -1.77 -18.89 -2.61
C LEU A 99 -0.53 -18.87 -1.72
N SER A 100 -0.51 -19.59 -0.59
CA SER A 100 0.75 -19.83 0.13
C SER A 100 1.73 -20.64 -0.72
N GLU A 101 1.23 -21.39 -1.71
CA GLU A 101 2.04 -22.06 -2.73
C GLU A 101 2.51 -21.05 -3.79
N PRO A 102 3.83 -20.82 -3.96
CA PRO A 102 4.35 -19.80 -4.87
C PRO A 102 3.89 -19.95 -6.32
N SER A 103 3.73 -21.19 -6.79
CA SER A 103 3.29 -21.50 -8.16
C SER A 103 1.83 -21.11 -8.44
N ALA A 104 1.01 -20.93 -7.40
CA ALA A 104 -0.37 -20.47 -7.52
C ALA A 104 -0.49 -18.93 -7.58
N VAL A 105 0.60 -18.20 -7.29
CA VAL A 105 0.59 -16.74 -7.30
C VAL A 105 0.81 -16.23 -8.74
N PRO A 106 -0.01 -15.28 -9.24
CA PRO A 106 0.24 -14.63 -10.51
C PRO A 106 1.62 -13.94 -10.55
N ALA A 107 2.26 -13.94 -11.72
CA ALA A 107 3.50 -13.19 -11.92
C ALA A 107 3.24 -11.67 -12.02
N GLY A 108 4.31 -10.89 -11.84
CA GLY A 108 4.27 -9.42 -11.93
C GLY A 108 3.64 -8.77 -10.70
N VAL A 109 3.78 -9.40 -9.53
CA VAL A 109 3.22 -8.88 -8.27
C VAL A 109 4.25 -8.06 -7.49
N LEU A 110 3.76 -7.01 -6.85
CA LEU A 110 4.44 -6.30 -5.78
C LEU A 110 3.97 -6.85 -4.42
N ASP A 111 4.75 -6.60 -3.38
CA ASP A 111 4.22 -6.72 -2.02
C ASP A 111 3.39 -5.49 -1.63
N PRO A 112 2.56 -5.55 -0.57
CA PRO A 112 1.70 -4.44 -0.16
C PRO A 112 2.43 -3.16 0.22
N VAL A 113 3.66 -3.24 0.75
CA VAL A 113 4.43 -2.04 1.11
C VAL A 113 4.85 -1.32 -0.17
N ARG A 114 5.39 -2.04 -1.15
CA ARG A 114 5.75 -1.48 -2.46
C ARG A 114 4.55 -1.00 -3.25
N GLY A 115 3.45 -1.75 -3.23
CA GLY A 115 2.21 -1.35 -3.89
C GLY A 115 1.61 -0.08 -3.29
N PHE A 116 1.61 0.07 -1.96
CA PHE A 116 1.19 1.31 -1.32
C PHE A 116 2.14 2.47 -1.65
N ALA A 117 3.46 2.24 -1.65
CA ALA A 117 4.46 3.25 -2.00
C ALA A 117 4.29 3.75 -3.45
N GLN A 118 3.91 2.87 -4.39
CA GLN A 118 3.60 3.24 -5.77
C GLN A 118 2.43 4.23 -5.84
N VAL A 119 1.39 4.02 -5.01
CA VAL A 119 0.24 4.94 -4.96
C VAL A 119 0.59 6.24 -4.26
N MET A 120 1.28 6.18 -3.12
CA MET A 120 1.64 7.33 -2.29
C MET A 120 2.53 8.33 -3.04
N ARG A 121 3.47 7.83 -3.85
CA ARG A 121 4.51 8.62 -4.51
C ARG A 121 4.25 8.86 -5.99
N ALA A 122 3.04 8.57 -6.44
CA ALA A 122 2.70 8.68 -7.84
C ALA A 122 2.83 10.14 -8.29
N GLY A 123 3.58 10.38 -9.37
CA GLY A 123 3.67 11.71 -10.01
C GLY A 123 2.45 12.06 -10.86
N ASP A 124 1.59 11.07 -11.10
CA ASP A 124 0.29 11.15 -11.78
C ASP A 124 -0.59 10.00 -11.26
N CYS A 125 -1.73 9.69 -11.88
CA CYS A 125 -2.50 8.49 -11.58
C CYS A 125 -1.64 7.24 -11.80
N PRO A 126 -1.58 6.32 -10.81
CA PRO A 126 -0.81 5.09 -10.95
C PRO A 126 -1.26 4.25 -12.14
N ASP A 127 -0.28 3.70 -12.87
CA ASP A 127 -0.53 2.62 -13.85
C ASP A 127 -1.14 1.38 -13.17
N ALA A 128 -1.68 0.46 -13.96
CA ALA A 128 -2.16 -0.80 -13.42
C ALA A 128 -1.03 -1.61 -12.76
N PHE A 129 -1.30 -2.22 -11.61
CA PHE A 129 -0.34 -3.07 -10.92
C PHE A 129 -1.04 -4.18 -10.15
N ARG A 130 -0.26 -5.20 -9.78
CA ARG A 130 -0.73 -6.30 -8.94
C ARG A 130 0.01 -6.32 -7.63
N MET A 131 -0.69 -6.71 -6.57
CA MET A 131 -0.11 -6.94 -5.25
C MET A 131 -0.40 -8.35 -4.77
N TYR A 132 0.48 -8.89 -3.95
CA TYR A 132 0.27 -10.15 -3.26
C TYR A 132 0.62 -10.01 -1.78
N ASP A 133 -0.36 -10.23 -0.90
CA ASP A 133 -0.24 -9.97 0.55
C ASP A 133 0.18 -11.20 1.38
N GLY A 134 0.53 -12.32 0.73
CA GLY A 134 0.80 -13.62 1.36
C GLY A 134 -0.41 -14.55 1.44
N ARG A 135 -1.62 -14.06 1.13
CA ARG A 135 -2.86 -14.86 1.18
C ARG A 135 -3.75 -14.66 -0.03
N ARG A 136 -3.67 -13.51 -0.69
CA ARG A 136 -4.47 -13.13 -1.85
C ARG A 136 -3.67 -12.30 -2.84
N ALA A 137 -4.01 -12.41 -4.12
CA ALA A 137 -3.51 -11.54 -5.16
C ALA A 137 -4.58 -10.50 -5.53
N ILE A 138 -4.15 -9.26 -5.68
CA ILE A 138 -4.97 -8.09 -5.94
C ILE A 138 -4.49 -7.45 -7.24
N GLU A 139 -5.40 -6.95 -8.05
CA GLU A 139 -5.14 -6.08 -9.18
C GLU A 139 -5.75 -4.71 -8.91
N VAL A 140 -4.96 -3.67 -9.18
CA VAL A 140 -5.38 -2.27 -9.15
C VAL A 140 -5.28 -1.73 -10.57
N THR A 141 -6.36 -1.17 -11.10
CA THR A 141 -6.42 -0.67 -12.48
C THR A 141 -6.98 0.75 -12.52
N PRO A 142 -6.33 1.71 -13.21
CA PRO A 142 -6.86 3.05 -13.38
C PRO A 142 -8.15 3.06 -14.20
N LYS A 143 -9.07 3.96 -13.83
CA LYS A 143 -10.40 4.10 -14.44
C LYS A 143 -10.64 5.45 -15.03
N SER A 144 -10.33 6.48 -14.26
CA SER A 144 -10.42 7.84 -14.73
C SER A 144 -9.43 8.73 -14.01
N ARG A 145 -9.11 9.82 -14.69
CA ARG A 145 -8.25 10.89 -14.25
C ARG A 145 -9.01 12.19 -14.42
N SER A 146 -9.10 12.98 -13.37
CA SER A 146 -9.69 14.31 -13.44
C SER A 146 -8.90 15.30 -12.60
N ARG A 147 -9.12 16.59 -12.85
CA ARG A 147 -8.54 17.68 -12.07
C ARG A 147 -9.67 18.50 -11.48
N GLU A 148 -9.59 18.79 -10.18
CA GLU A 148 -10.51 19.66 -9.46
C GLU A 148 -9.70 20.69 -8.67
N GLY A 149 -9.61 21.91 -9.18
CA GLY A 149 -8.77 22.95 -8.59
C GLY A 149 -7.30 22.54 -8.50
N ASN A 150 -6.78 22.46 -7.27
CA ASN A 150 -5.41 22.03 -6.94
C ASN A 150 -5.34 20.53 -6.57
N LEU A 151 -6.29 19.73 -7.03
CA LEU A 151 -6.29 18.28 -6.84
C LEU A 151 -6.27 17.54 -8.18
N LEU A 152 -5.39 16.55 -8.26
CA LEU A 152 -5.48 15.45 -9.23
C LEU A 152 -6.27 14.32 -8.57
N ILE A 153 -7.35 13.88 -9.22
CA ILE A 153 -8.21 12.80 -8.73
C ILE A 153 -8.06 11.60 -9.66
N CYS A 154 -7.75 10.45 -9.06
CA CYS A 154 -7.59 9.19 -9.76
C CYS A 154 -8.60 8.19 -9.22
N GLN A 155 -9.50 7.74 -10.09
CA GLN A 155 -10.39 6.62 -9.81
C GLN A 155 -9.74 5.34 -10.31
N MET A 156 -9.77 4.30 -9.49
CA MET A 156 -9.15 3.01 -9.74
C MET A 156 -10.09 1.88 -9.30
N ASP A 157 -10.10 0.79 -10.04
CA ASP A 157 -10.71 -0.47 -9.62
C ASP A 157 -9.68 -1.24 -8.78
N TYR A 158 -10.11 -1.77 -7.64
CA TYR A 158 -9.34 -2.67 -6.80
C TYR A 158 -10.06 -4.02 -6.76
N ARG A 159 -9.39 -5.09 -7.19
CA ARG A 159 -10.00 -6.41 -7.29
C ARG A 159 -9.10 -7.50 -6.74
N VAL A 160 -9.65 -8.34 -5.86
CA VAL A 160 -9.01 -9.61 -5.48
C VAL A 160 -9.19 -10.60 -6.63
N ILE A 161 -8.10 -10.88 -7.34
CA ILE A 161 -8.09 -11.75 -8.51
C ILE A 161 -7.89 -13.22 -8.15
N ALA A 162 -7.26 -13.50 -7.00
CA ALA A 162 -7.11 -14.86 -6.46
C ALA A 162 -7.04 -14.83 -4.92
N GLY A 163 -7.56 -15.87 -4.27
CA GLY A 163 -7.62 -15.99 -2.81
C GLY A 163 -8.88 -15.43 -2.15
N PRO A 164 -8.87 -15.29 -0.81
CA PRO A 164 -10.01 -14.80 -0.05
C PRO A 164 -10.20 -13.28 -0.21
N GLY A 165 -11.45 -12.83 -0.12
CA GLY A 165 -11.77 -11.40 -0.09
C GLY A 165 -11.43 -10.74 1.25
N HIS A 166 -11.56 -9.40 1.30
CA HIS A 166 -11.33 -8.59 2.50
C HIS A 166 -12.49 -8.64 3.49
N VAL A 167 -12.20 -8.30 4.75
CA VAL A 167 -13.15 -8.16 5.85
C VAL A 167 -14.01 -9.41 6.04
N SER A 168 -13.47 -10.41 6.74
CA SER A 168 -14.27 -11.59 7.13
C SER A 168 -15.45 -11.16 8.00
N PRO A 169 -16.66 -11.71 7.82
CA PRO A 169 -17.04 -12.81 6.91
C PRO A 169 -17.49 -12.35 5.50
N PHE A 170 -17.53 -11.05 5.22
CA PHE A 170 -18.11 -10.48 4.00
C PHE A 170 -17.34 -10.79 2.71
N ARG A 171 -16.05 -11.15 2.81
CA ARG A 171 -15.21 -11.60 1.68
C ARG A 171 -15.27 -10.65 0.46
N LEU A 172 -15.14 -9.36 0.72
CA LEU A 172 -15.22 -8.31 -0.29
C LEU A 172 -14.08 -8.45 -1.30
N LYS A 173 -14.41 -8.70 -2.57
CA LYS A 173 -13.42 -8.89 -3.66
C LYS A 173 -13.30 -7.71 -4.60
N ASN A 174 -14.30 -6.84 -4.68
CA ASN A 174 -14.30 -5.68 -5.56
C ASN A 174 -14.47 -4.43 -4.71
N LEU A 175 -13.54 -3.49 -4.86
CA LEU A 175 -13.52 -2.21 -4.19
C LEU A 175 -13.29 -1.12 -5.24
N THR A 176 -13.86 0.05 -5.01
CA THR A 176 -13.46 1.27 -5.72
C THR A 176 -12.41 1.99 -4.89
N MET A 177 -11.33 2.41 -5.53
CA MET A 177 -10.30 3.23 -4.92
C MET A 177 -10.30 4.61 -5.57
N GLU A 178 -10.42 5.66 -4.77
CA GLU A 178 -10.22 7.05 -5.19
C GLU A 178 -8.98 7.58 -4.48
N THR A 179 -8.00 8.10 -5.22
CA THR A 179 -6.91 8.88 -4.63
C THR A 179 -7.00 10.32 -5.08
N ARG A 180 -6.65 11.23 -4.16
CA ARG A 180 -6.54 12.66 -4.42
C ARG A 180 -5.13 13.09 -4.08
N TYR A 181 -4.47 13.69 -5.05
CA TYR A 181 -3.13 14.24 -4.92
C TYR A 181 -3.19 15.75 -4.96
N THR A 182 -2.46 16.41 -4.07
CA THR A 182 -2.24 17.85 -4.18
C THR A 182 -1.32 18.12 -5.37
N ILE A 183 -1.65 19.15 -6.15
CA ILE A 183 -0.85 19.58 -7.30
C ILE A 183 -0.52 21.07 -7.20
N ASP A 184 0.68 21.40 -7.65
CA ASP A 184 1.20 22.76 -7.78
C ASP A 184 1.63 22.96 -9.25
N GLY A 185 0.88 23.79 -9.99
CA GLY A 185 0.88 23.71 -11.45
C GLY A 185 0.49 22.31 -11.88
N ASP A 186 1.31 21.65 -12.69
CA ASP A 186 1.12 20.25 -13.13
C ASP A 186 1.90 19.22 -12.30
N ARG A 187 2.59 19.64 -11.25
CA ARG A 187 3.42 18.76 -10.42
C ARG A 187 2.62 18.23 -9.23
N VAL A 188 2.53 16.91 -9.10
CA VAL A 188 2.05 16.26 -7.87
C VAL A 188 3.02 16.52 -6.73
N THR A 189 2.49 16.98 -5.59
CA THR A 189 3.27 17.29 -4.38
C THR A 189 3.07 16.29 -3.26
N GLY A 190 2.00 15.48 -3.31
CA GLY A 190 1.77 14.39 -2.37
C GLY A 190 0.32 13.89 -2.39
N MET A 191 0.10 12.70 -1.81
CA MET A 191 -1.25 12.15 -1.66
C MET A 191 -1.96 12.83 -0.48
N ALA A 192 -3.04 13.54 -0.76
CA ALA A 192 -3.87 14.17 0.27
C ALA A 192 -4.88 13.18 0.87
N LEU A 193 -5.41 12.28 0.05
CA LEU A 193 -6.46 11.36 0.44
C LEU A 193 -6.44 10.08 -0.40
N MET A 194 -6.73 8.94 0.23
CA MET A 194 -7.12 7.69 -0.43
C MET A 194 -8.41 7.19 0.18
N ARG A 195 -9.41 6.85 -0.64
CA ARG A 195 -10.67 6.26 -0.22
C ARG A 195 -10.83 4.89 -0.86
N LEU A 196 -11.05 3.88 -0.03
CA LEU A 196 -11.40 2.53 -0.43
C LEU A 196 -12.86 2.26 -0.06
N LYS A 197 -13.67 1.88 -1.04
CA LYS A 197 -15.11 1.64 -0.87
C LYS A 197 -15.50 0.23 -1.32
N ALA A 198 -16.26 -0.48 -0.50
CA ALA A 198 -16.97 -1.70 -0.90
C ALA A 198 -18.36 -1.72 -0.27
N GLY A 199 -19.40 -1.71 -1.12
CA GLY A 199 -20.78 -1.63 -0.66
C GLY A 199 -21.00 -0.41 0.25
N PRO A 200 -21.54 -0.60 1.47
CA PRO A 200 -21.74 0.48 2.43
C PRO A 200 -20.45 0.90 3.17
N PHE A 201 -19.39 0.10 3.08
CA PHE A 201 -18.15 0.34 3.83
C PHE A 201 -17.25 1.29 3.06
N THR A 202 -16.77 2.33 3.74
CA THR A 202 -15.78 3.28 3.20
C THR A 202 -14.70 3.51 4.23
N VAL A 203 -13.46 3.17 3.86
CA VAL A 203 -12.25 3.53 4.61
C VAL A 203 -11.56 4.68 3.89
N THR A 204 -11.16 5.70 4.63
CA THR A 204 -10.40 6.83 4.10
C THR A 204 -9.08 6.95 4.83
N LEU A 205 -7.99 7.08 4.08
CA LEU A 205 -6.70 7.55 4.56
C LEU A 205 -6.63 9.03 4.21
N ALA A 206 -6.51 9.91 5.21
CA ALA A 206 -6.39 11.34 5.00
C ALA A 206 -5.04 11.82 5.53
N ALA A 207 -4.25 12.51 4.71
CA ALA A 207 -2.96 13.04 5.12
C ALA A 207 -3.15 13.98 6.33
N ARG A 208 -2.20 13.91 7.27
CA ARG A 208 -2.16 14.77 8.46
C ARG A 208 -1.39 16.06 8.21
#